data_AF-A0A8H7FMH1-F1
#
_entry.id   AF-A0A8H7FMH1-F1
#
_cell.length_a   1.000
_cell.length_b   1.000
_cell.length_c   1.000
_cell.angle_alpha   90.00
_cell.angle_beta   90.00
_cell.angle_gamma   90.00
#
_symmetry.space_group_name_H-M   'P 1'
#
loop_
_entity.id
_entity.type
_entity.pdbx_description
1 polymer ?
#
loop_
_entity_poly.entity_id
_entity_poly.type
_entity_poly.pdbx_seq_one_letter_code
_entity_poly.pdbx_strand_id
1 'polypeptide(L)'
;MNVVKRFMYVQALAGPIRDCPDHTAIRDGPGVKAVWVEPVSAELVAGSIATWASVARVQPCRLPGYWIDKAGTDIPINQRPVRGEKVVYCLHGGSYTSLSAHPSDLPAAVARGILQHCEPVLRAFSLEYRLSSTAPYPEAHPFPTAIIDALSGYTYLVNAVGFAPEDIVVEGDSAGGNLALALVRYLVEHAGHPGLPRPPGALVLLSPWTDIGTSHEGPGTSMAQLTMDYLGDMSAAASRGLWSRRAYLGPHGLGVAEHNAYVSPASLAPGVASSARFTGFPKTFIAVGGSERFYDQILELRERMARDMGEEGQVTLFEAPDAVHDYICLEWHEPERTSTLQAIAEVLVFLEQLNKKSVLDKHFPGDSRVLRLDKFYDRQTRCTCGWVTFANCQKGFLIRLVSAIAPCYSLLTSATTVRITFLGAMSDKPEFPALVYKIVDAEPPTPIPSELPLSALDAHDGFIHLSDAHQVPITADLFFASHERLWVLKISSSAAQGGSGRLVRPGGLPGCAHLHQGKLGAGTVVGIKEYGRVKGKRWADVMAPSGTQREWLVDEDQ
;
A
#
# COMPACT_ATOMS: atom_id res chain seq x y z
N MET A 1 -23.68 -1.42 0.56
CA MET A 1 -23.18 -1.32 -0.83
C MET A 1 -24.26 -1.17 -1.92
N ASN A 2 -25.31 -2.00 -1.96
CA ASN A 2 -26.35 -1.91 -3.03
C ASN A 2 -27.04 -0.54 -3.13
N VAL A 3 -27.21 0.17 -2.03
CA VAL A 3 -27.72 1.56 -2.02
C VAL A 3 -26.77 2.52 -2.75
N VAL A 4 -25.46 2.43 -2.47
CA VAL A 4 -24.42 3.25 -3.13
C VAL A 4 -24.39 2.96 -4.63
N LYS A 5 -24.42 1.69 -5.02
CA LYS A 5 -24.54 1.27 -6.44
C LYS A 5 -25.75 1.89 -7.12
N ARG A 6 -26.92 1.82 -6.49
CA ARG A 6 -28.16 2.37 -7.05
C ARG A 6 -28.05 3.90 -7.18
N PHE A 7 -27.50 4.57 -6.18
CA PHE A 7 -27.29 6.01 -6.21
C PHE A 7 -26.34 6.43 -7.35
N MET A 8 -25.21 5.74 -7.50
CA MET A 8 -24.26 5.98 -8.61
C MET A 8 -24.88 5.70 -9.98
N TYR A 9 -25.67 4.64 -10.10
CA TYR A 9 -26.40 4.30 -11.31
C TYR A 9 -27.43 5.39 -11.69
N VAL A 10 -28.19 5.89 -10.71
CA VAL A 10 -29.17 6.98 -10.97
C VAL A 10 -28.46 8.25 -11.43
N GLN A 11 -27.35 8.64 -10.79
CA GLN A 11 -26.57 9.80 -11.22
C GLN A 11 -26.02 9.64 -12.65
N ALA A 12 -25.59 8.43 -13.02
CA ALA A 12 -25.11 8.15 -14.37
C ALA A 12 -26.20 8.35 -15.45
N LEU A 13 -27.47 8.12 -15.11
CA LEU A 13 -28.60 8.26 -16.03
C LEU A 13 -29.24 9.65 -16.01
N ALA A 14 -29.44 10.22 -14.82
CA ALA A 14 -30.19 11.45 -14.62
C ALA A 14 -29.31 12.71 -14.58
N GLY A 15 -27.98 12.53 -14.63
CA GLY A 15 -27.03 13.60 -14.35
C GLY A 15 -26.83 13.82 -12.84
N PRO A 16 -26.02 14.82 -12.46
CA PRO A 16 -25.72 15.10 -11.06
C PRO A 16 -27.01 15.46 -10.30
N ILE A 17 -27.26 14.75 -9.21
CA ILE A 17 -28.43 14.97 -8.33
C ILE A 17 -28.19 16.18 -7.39
N ARG A 18 -26.92 16.56 -7.20
CA ARG A 18 -26.51 17.72 -6.40
C ARG A 18 -25.76 18.68 -7.30
N ASP A 19 -26.06 19.97 -7.15
CA ASP A 19 -25.30 21.04 -7.77
C ASP A 19 -23.91 21.09 -7.11
N CYS A 20 -22.88 20.66 -7.86
CA CYS A 20 -21.50 20.62 -7.38
C CYS A 20 -20.74 21.83 -7.90
N PRO A 21 -19.87 22.45 -7.09
CA PRO A 21 -18.93 23.46 -7.56
C PRO A 21 -18.13 22.98 -8.77
N ASP A 22 -17.79 23.92 -9.64
CA ASP A 22 -16.91 23.69 -10.78
C ASP A 22 -15.81 24.76 -10.82
N HIS A 23 -14.90 24.62 -11.77
CA HIS A 23 -13.76 25.52 -11.94
C HIS A 23 -14.13 26.98 -12.31
N THR A 24 -15.40 27.30 -12.60
CA THR A 24 -15.80 28.61 -13.11
C THR A 24 -16.06 29.63 -11.99
N ALA A 25 -16.30 29.16 -10.76
CA ALA A 25 -16.57 30.03 -9.62
C ALA A 25 -16.12 29.40 -8.30
N ILE A 26 -15.60 30.25 -7.40
CA ILE A 26 -15.52 29.90 -5.98
C ILE A 26 -16.94 29.88 -5.42
N ARG A 27 -17.30 28.77 -4.77
CA ARG A 27 -18.52 28.71 -3.96
C ARG A 27 -18.19 28.98 -2.51
N ASP A 28 -18.80 30.03 -1.98
CA ASP A 28 -18.66 30.39 -0.57
C ASP A 28 -19.52 29.49 0.32
N GLY A 29 -19.10 29.32 1.57
CA GLY A 29 -19.85 28.60 2.58
C GLY A 29 -19.22 28.75 3.96
N PRO A 30 -19.91 28.34 5.03
CA PRO A 30 -19.38 28.40 6.38
C PRO A 30 -18.04 27.64 6.50
N GLY A 31 -16.98 28.34 6.90
CA GLY A 31 -15.65 27.76 7.08
C GLY A 31 -14.90 27.44 5.78
N VAL A 32 -15.43 27.82 4.61
CA VAL A 32 -14.75 27.63 3.33
C VAL A 32 -13.64 28.65 3.17
N LYS A 33 -12.40 28.16 2.98
CA LYS A 33 -11.21 28.98 2.72
C LYS A 33 -10.78 28.84 1.27
N ALA A 34 -11.41 29.62 0.40
CA ALA A 34 -11.18 29.54 -1.03
C ALA A 34 -10.20 30.62 -1.53
N VAL A 35 -9.42 30.28 -2.53
CA VAL A 35 -8.47 31.16 -3.22
C VAL A 35 -8.54 30.90 -4.72
N TRP A 36 -8.26 31.92 -5.50
CA TRP A 36 -8.03 31.74 -6.93
C TRP A 36 -6.54 31.46 -7.18
N VAL A 37 -6.28 30.34 -7.85
CA VAL A 37 -4.96 29.92 -8.32
C VAL A 37 -4.74 30.49 -9.70
N GLU A 38 -3.64 31.22 -9.87
CA GLU A 38 -3.23 31.72 -11.18
C GLU A 38 -2.76 30.57 -12.08
N PRO A 39 -3.03 30.63 -13.39
CA PRO A 39 -2.61 29.58 -14.32
C PRO A 39 -1.10 29.42 -14.33
N VAL A 40 -0.64 28.19 -14.50
CA VAL A 40 0.76 27.93 -14.84
C VAL A 40 1.14 28.67 -16.14
N SER A 41 2.35 29.22 -16.19
CA SER A 41 2.88 29.80 -17.43
C SER A 41 2.88 28.76 -18.55
N ALA A 42 2.45 29.15 -19.75
CA ALA A 42 2.43 28.27 -20.92
C ALA A 42 3.83 27.71 -21.26
N GLU A 43 4.90 28.44 -20.93
CA GLU A 43 6.29 27.99 -21.11
C GLU A 43 6.67 26.80 -20.23
N LEU A 44 5.96 26.61 -19.11
CA LEU A 44 6.16 25.47 -18.22
C LEU A 44 5.31 24.27 -18.62
N VAL A 45 4.53 24.34 -19.70
CA VAL A 45 3.84 23.21 -20.32
C VAL A 45 4.67 22.76 -21.51
N ALA A 46 5.43 21.68 -21.33
CA ALA A 46 6.49 21.26 -22.24
C ALA A 46 6.31 19.80 -22.71
N GLY A 47 7.19 19.37 -23.61
CA GLY A 47 7.28 17.99 -24.08
C GLY A 47 6.00 17.48 -24.75
N SER A 48 5.68 16.22 -24.45
CA SER A 48 4.52 15.54 -25.00
C SER A 48 3.20 16.14 -24.50
N ILE A 49 3.15 16.63 -23.24
CA ILE A 49 1.99 17.34 -22.68
C ILE A 49 1.64 18.58 -23.51
N ALA A 50 2.62 19.38 -23.91
CA ALA A 50 2.39 20.53 -24.79
C ALA A 50 1.79 20.12 -26.15
N THR A 51 2.27 19.00 -26.70
CA THR A 51 1.78 18.46 -27.98
C THR A 51 0.32 18.02 -27.86
N TRP A 52 -0.03 17.28 -26.81
CA TRP A 52 -1.41 16.86 -26.59
C TRP A 52 -2.33 18.05 -26.30
N ALA A 53 -1.87 19.02 -25.51
CA ALA A 53 -2.60 20.25 -25.24
C ALA A 53 -2.91 21.04 -26.53
N SER A 54 -1.96 21.11 -27.46
CA SER A 54 -2.18 21.75 -28.76
C SER A 54 -3.25 21.05 -29.59
N VAL A 55 -3.26 19.71 -29.64
CA VAL A 55 -4.28 18.92 -30.37
C VAL A 55 -5.66 19.13 -29.74
N ALA A 56 -5.73 19.13 -28.41
CA ALA A 56 -6.95 19.34 -27.65
C ALA A 56 -7.39 20.82 -27.53
N ARG A 57 -6.57 21.76 -28.03
CA ARG A 57 -6.78 23.22 -27.93
C ARG A 57 -6.96 23.70 -26.48
N VAL A 58 -6.19 23.10 -25.57
CA VAL A 58 -6.22 23.40 -24.15
C VAL A 58 -5.23 24.50 -23.84
N GLN A 59 -5.63 25.43 -22.96
CA GLN A 59 -4.77 26.46 -22.40
C GLN A 59 -4.89 26.47 -20.88
N PRO A 60 -3.82 26.83 -20.14
CA PRO A 60 -3.91 27.11 -18.71
C PRO A 60 -4.98 28.16 -18.42
N CYS A 61 -5.73 28.00 -17.33
CA CYS A 61 -6.67 29.01 -16.85
C CYS A 61 -6.59 29.17 -15.34
N ARG A 62 -7.23 30.24 -14.84
CA ARG A 62 -7.37 30.48 -13.40
C ARG A 62 -8.36 29.49 -12.80
N LEU A 63 -8.08 28.99 -11.60
CA LEU A 63 -8.85 27.90 -10.99
C LEU A 63 -9.17 28.19 -9.52
N PRO A 64 -10.32 27.74 -9.00
CA PRO A 64 -10.59 27.71 -7.57
C PRO A 64 -9.67 26.69 -6.86
N GLY A 65 -9.22 27.05 -5.67
CA GLY A 65 -8.56 26.14 -4.75
C GLY A 65 -9.08 26.35 -3.33
N TYR A 66 -9.11 25.29 -2.54
CA TYR A 66 -9.69 25.30 -1.21
C TYR A 66 -8.68 24.81 -0.17
N TRP A 67 -8.51 25.59 0.88
CA TRP A 67 -7.72 25.21 2.05
C TRP A 67 -8.61 24.53 3.09
N ILE A 68 -8.08 23.46 3.67
CA ILE A 68 -8.66 22.77 4.80
C ILE A 68 -7.59 22.71 5.88
N ASP A 69 -7.88 23.31 7.04
CA ASP A 69 -6.95 23.35 8.15
C ASP A 69 -7.21 22.22 9.13
N LYS A 70 -6.15 21.81 9.85
CA LYS A 70 -6.27 20.88 10.96
C LYS A 70 -7.21 21.45 12.03
N ALA A 71 -8.05 20.60 12.61
CA ALA A 71 -9.00 21.01 13.64
C ALA A 71 -8.29 21.75 14.80
N GLY A 72 -8.87 22.87 15.22
CA GLY A 72 -8.29 23.74 16.26
C GLY A 72 -7.24 24.72 15.75
N THR A 73 -6.94 24.74 14.45
CA THR A 73 -6.11 25.76 13.81
C THR A 73 -6.96 26.67 12.91
N ASP A 74 -6.49 27.90 12.70
CA ASP A 74 -7.09 28.87 11.79
C ASP A 74 -5.95 29.58 11.05
N ILE A 75 -5.43 28.94 10.02
CA ILE A 75 -4.30 29.44 9.24
C ILE A 75 -4.85 30.40 8.17
N PRO A 76 -4.42 31.67 8.13
CA PRO A 76 -4.77 32.59 7.07
C PRO A 76 -4.37 32.06 5.68
N ILE A 77 -5.21 32.32 4.70
CA ILE A 77 -4.92 32.03 3.29
C ILE A 77 -3.61 32.72 2.91
N ASN A 78 -2.74 32.01 2.19
CA ASN A 78 -1.40 32.46 1.79
C ASN A 78 -0.42 32.73 2.94
N GLN A 79 -0.72 32.35 4.19
CA GLN A 79 0.30 32.34 5.24
C GLN A 79 1.44 31.43 4.80
N ARG A 80 2.66 31.97 4.77
CA ARG A 80 3.88 31.19 4.48
C ARG A 80 4.03 30.03 5.47
N PRO A 81 4.54 28.87 5.02
CA PRO A 81 4.73 27.74 5.90
C PRO A 81 5.76 28.04 6.98
N VAL A 82 5.54 27.50 8.18
CA VAL A 82 6.58 27.46 9.21
C VAL A 82 7.61 26.37 8.88
N ARG A 83 8.80 26.45 9.46
CA ARG A 83 9.90 25.52 9.14
C ARG A 83 9.48 24.08 9.45
N GLY A 84 9.52 23.22 8.43
CA GLY A 84 9.17 21.79 8.53
C GLY A 84 7.66 21.50 8.49
N GLU A 85 6.82 22.50 8.22
CA GLU A 85 5.39 22.31 8.00
C GLU A 85 5.14 21.56 6.69
N LYS A 86 4.37 20.48 6.75
CA LYS A 86 3.93 19.75 5.56
C LYS A 86 2.54 20.19 5.11
N VAL A 87 2.33 20.14 3.80
CA VAL A 87 1.03 20.34 3.16
C VAL A 87 0.68 19.15 2.30
N VAL A 88 -0.59 18.77 2.31
CA VAL A 88 -1.13 17.77 1.38
C VAL A 88 -1.80 18.50 0.23
N TYR A 89 -1.34 18.22 -0.98
CA TYR A 89 -1.96 18.70 -2.21
C TYR A 89 -2.91 17.63 -2.75
N CYS A 90 -4.21 17.83 -2.55
CA CYS A 90 -5.26 16.87 -2.87
C CYS A 90 -5.78 17.05 -4.29
N LEU A 91 -5.82 15.94 -5.04
CA LEU A 91 -6.38 15.84 -6.38
C LEU A 91 -7.51 14.81 -6.33
N HIS A 92 -8.75 15.27 -6.43
CA HIS A 92 -9.91 14.42 -6.15
C HIS A 92 -10.21 13.41 -7.28
N GLY A 93 -10.86 12.30 -6.91
CA GLY A 93 -11.41 11.29 -7.82
C GLY A 93 -12.65 11.73 -8.60
N GLY A 94 -13.47 10.77 -9.04
CA GLY A 94 -14.68 11.07 -9.82
C GLY A 94 -14.51 10.93 -11.34
N SER A 95 -13.58 10.06 -11.77
CA SER A 95 -13.38 9.66 -13.17
C SER A 95 -13.14 10.84 -14.13
N TYR A 96 -12.46 11.91 -13.68
CA TYR A 96 -12.24 13.16 -14.40
C TYR A 96 -13.51 13.91 -14.84
N THR A 97 -14.70 13.50 -14.40
CA THR A 97 -15.98 13.96 -14.98
C THR A 97 -17.01 14.38 -13.93
N SER A 98 -16.67 14.28 -12.64
CA SER A 98 -17.59 14.54 -11.53
C SER A 98 -16.84 14.80 -10.23
N LEU A 99 -17.60 15.07 -9.16
CA LEU A 99 -17.10 15.48 -7.84
C LEU A 99 -16.41 16.85 -7.88
N SER A 100 -16.01 17.33 -6.72
CA SER A 100 -15.43 18.65 -6.54
C SER A 100 -14.38 18.67 -5.44
N ALA A 101 -13.42 19.58 -5.57
CA ALA A 101 -12.43 19.91 -4.57
C ALA A 101 -13.01 20.67 -3.35
N HIS A 102 -14.26 21.13 -3.43
CA HIS A 102 -14.89 21.92 -2.41
C HIS A 102 -15.00 21.17 -1.07
N PRO A 103 -14.77 21.81 0.09
CA PRO A 103 -14.72 21.14 1.39
C PRO A 103 -15.99 20.41 1.82
N SER A 104 -17.14 20.74 1.21
CA SER A 104 -18.43 20.08 1.48
C SER A 104 -18.68 18.83 0.65
N ASP A 105 -17.84 18.54 -0.35
CA ASP A 105 -18.01 17.36 -1.19
C ASP A 105 -17.31 16.14 -0.58
N LEU A 106 -17.66 14.95 -1.10
CA LEU A 106 -17.20 13.66 -0.57
C LEU A 106 -15.67 13.53 -0.49
N PRO A 107 -14.86 13.90 -1.51
CA PRO A 107 -13.41 13.72 -1.47
C PRO A 107 -12.70 14.48 -0.34
N ALA A 108 -13.30 15.57 0.17
CA ALA A 108 -12.73 16.32 1.28
C ALA A 108 -12.59 15.51 2.58
N ALA A 109 -13.27 14.35 2.69
CA ALA A 109 -13.10 13.40 3.79
C ALA A 109 -11.67 12.82 3.87
N VAL A 110 -10.96 12.72 2.74
CA VAL A 110 -9.56 12.28 2.68
C VAL A 110 -8.65 13.30 3.35
N ALA A 111 -8.72 14.56 2.90
CA ALA A 111 -7.95 15.66 3.47
C ALA A 111 -8.20 15.79 4.98
N ARG A 112 -9.47 15.75 5.42
CA ARG A 112 -9.82 15.79 6.84
C ARG A 112 -9.24 14.60 7.63
N GLY A 113 -9.33 13.40 7.08
CA GLY A 113 -8.77 12.20 7.68
C GLY A 113 -7.25 12.29 7.84
N ILE A 114 -6.54 12.71 6.80
CA ILE A 114 -5.09 12.88 6.85
C ILE A 114 -4.71 13.92 7.91
N LEU A 115 -5.38 15.07 7.95
CA LEU A 115 -5.14 16.12 8.95
C LEU A 115 -5.41 15.65 10.40
N GLN A 116 -6.39 14.76 10.57
CA GLN A 116 -6.73 14.20 11.88
C GLN A 116 -5.68 13.21 12.39
N HIS A 117 -5.05 12.43 11.49
CA HIS A 117 -4.18 11.32 11.86
C HIS A 117 -2.68 11.61 11.65
N CYS A 118 -2.31 12.58 10.82
CA CYS A 118 -0.94 12.92 10.49
C CYS A 118 -0.50 14.21 11.21
N GLU A 119 0.17 14.06 12.36
CA GLU A 119 0.64 15.21 13.16
C GLU A 119 1.45 16.27 12.39
N PRO A 120 2.38 15.93 11.49
CA PRO A 120 3.16 16.93 10.75
C PRO A 120 2.38 17.78 9.75
N VAL A 121 1.16 17.38 9.39
CA VAL A 121 0.35 18.06 8.38
C VAL A 121 -0.63 19.01 9.07
N LEU A 122 -0.46 20.31 8.83
CA LEU A 122 -1.30 21.34 9.45
C LEU A 122 -2.46 21.80 8.56
N ARG A 123 -2.31 21.64 7.24
CA ARG A 123 -3.33 22.02 6.26
C ARG A 123 -3.20 21.22 4.98
N ALA A 124 -4.32 21.07 4.30
CA ALA A 124 -4.44 20.48 2.98
C ALA A 124 -4.95 21.53 1.98
N PHE A 125 -4.58 21.37 0.73
CA PHE A 125 -5.01 22.21 -0.38
C PHE A 125 -5.63 21.34 -1.47
N SER A 126 -6.89 21.58 -1.81
CA SER A 126 -7.60 20.87 -2.87
C SER A 126 -7.83 21.81 -4.05
N LEU A 127 -7.41 21.41 -5.26
CA LEU A 127 -7.61 22.20 -6.48
C LEU A 127 -8.84 21.74 -7.25
N GLU A 128 -9.71 22.69 -7.62
CA GLU A 128 -10.89 22.46 -8.46
C GLU A 128 -10.48 22.40 -9.94
N TYR A 129 -9.84 21.29 -10.32
CA TYR A 129 -9.36 21.09 -11.69
C TYR A 129 -10.54 20.91 -12.67
N ARG A 130 -10.34 21.25 -13.94
CA ARG A 130 -11.40 21.18 -14.95
C ARG A 130 -11.81 19.74 -15.25
N LEU A 131 -13.12 19.49 -15.18
CA LEU A 131 -13.72 18.20 -15.48
C LEU A 131 -13.96 18.03 -16.98
N SER A 132 -13.69 16.84 -17.49
CA SER A 132 -13.97 16.46 -18.86
C SER A 132 -15.46 16.18 -19.07
N SER A 133 -15.94 16.42 -20.29
CA SER A 133 -17.28 16.01 -20.70
C SER A 133 -17.31 15.69 -22.19
N THR A 134 -18.29 14.89 -22.61
CA THR A 134 -18.58 14.57 -24.01
C THR A 134 -20.06 14.27 -24.18
N ALA A 135 -20.49 13.97 -25.40
CA ALA A 135 -21.87 13.67 -25.75
C ALA A 135 -22.53 12.74 -24.71
N PRO A 136 -23.76 13.05 -24.25
CA PRO A 136 -24.68 14.07 -24.76
C PRO A 136 -24.41 15.52 -24.30
N TYR A 137 -23.42 15.75 -23.43
CA TYR A 137 -23.05 17.08 -22.97
C TYR A 137 -22.04 17.73 -23.93
N PRO A 138 -21.85 19.06 -23.87
CA PRO A 138 -20.79 19.73 -24.62
C PRO A 138 -19.43 19.08 -24.35
N GLU A 139 -18.61 18.93 -25.38
CA GLU A 139 -17.23 18.48 -25.21
C GLU A 139 -16.43 19.54 -24.47
N ALA A 140 -15.79 19.16 -23.37
CA ALA A 140 -15.00 20.08 -22.58
C ALA A 140 -13.80 19.35 -21.96
N HIS A 141 -12.70 20.10 -21.82
CA HIS A 141 -11.55 19.79 -20.98
C HIS A 141 -11.00 18.35 -21.06
N PRO A 142 -10.74 17.80 -22.26
CA PRO A 142 -10.10 16.48 -22.37
C PRO A 142 -8.64 16.54 -21.90
N PHE A 143 -8.02 15.38 -21.74
CA PHE A 143 -6.58 15.18 -21.57
C PHE A 143 -5.80 16.07 -22.56
N PRO A 144 -4.76 16.79 -22.12
CA PRO A 144 -4.14 16.76 -20.79
C PRO A 144 -4.61 17.89 -19.85
N THR A 145 -5.85 18.41 -19.99
CA THR A 145 -6.33 19.59 -19.24
C THR A 145 -6.10 19.47 -17.73
N ALA A 146 -6.53 18.37 -17.12
CA ALA A 146 -6.39 18.17 -15.68
C ALA A 146 -4.91 18.20 -15.22
N ILE A 147 -3.96 17.73 -16.03
CA ILE A 147 -2.52 17.75 -15.70
C ILE A 147 -1.99 19.19 -15.67
N ILE A 148 -2.39 20.01 -16.63
CA ILE A 148 -2.02 21.44 -16.69
C ILE A 148 -2.61 22.20 -15.49
N ASP A 149 -3.83 21.86 -15.10
CA ASP A 149 -4.50 22.43 -13.93
C ASP A 149 -3.77 22.02 -12.64
N ALA A 150 -3.47 20.73 -12.48
CA ALA A 150 -2.72 20.21 -11.34
C ALA A 150 -1.33 20.85 -11.22
N LEU A 151 -0.67 21.13 -12.34
CA LEU A 151 0.59 21.87 -12.36
C LEU A 151 0.41 23.32 -11.88
N SER A 152 -0.72 23.97 -12.19
CA SER A 152 -1.05 25.31 -11.69
C SER A 152 -1.20 25.31 -10.16
N GLY A 153 -1.90 24.33 -9.59
CA GLY A 153 -2.00 24.19 -8.13
C GLY A 153 -0.65 23.90 -7.46
N TYR A 154 0.16 23.00 -8.05
CA TYR A 154 1.48 22.69 -7.52
C TYR A 154 2.43 23.90 -7.54
N THR A 155 2.47 24.63 -8.66
CA THR A 155 3.28 25.85 -8.79
C THR A 155 2.81 26.96 -7.85
N TYR A 156 1.51 27.07 -7.59
CA TYR A 156 0.98 27.98 -6.58
C TYR A 156 1.50 27.65 -5.17
N LEU A 157 1.45 26.37 -4.75
CA LEU A 157 1.96 25.95 -3.44
C LEU A 157 3.46 26.28 -3.27
N VAL A 158 4.26 26.03 -4.31
CA VAL A 158 5.71 26.28 -4.25
C VAL A 158 6.04 27.76 -4.36
N ASN A 159 5.55 28.44 -5.41
CA ASN A 159 6.03 29.76 -5.79
C ASN A 159 5.25 30.90 -5.12
N ALA A 160 3.94 30.75 -4.93
CA ALA A 160 3.09 31.78 -4.35
C ALA A 160 3.02 31.66 -2.82
N VAL A 161 2.78 30.45 -2.30
CA VAL A 161 2.67 30.21 -0.85
C VAL A 161 4.04 30.02 -0.20
N GLY A 162 4.98 29.37 -0.90
CA GLY A 162 6.37 29.22 -0.45
C GLY A 162 6.68 27.90 0.25
N PHE A 163 5.94 26.82 -0.05
CA PHE A 163 6.32 25.48 0.40
C PHE A 163 7.56 24.99 -0.34
N ALA A 164 8.49 24.40 0.41
CA ALA A 164 9.57 23.64 -0.20
C ALA A 164 8.98 22.36 -0.84
N PRO A 165 9.38 21.98 -2.07
CA PRO A 165 8.86 20.79 -2.73
C PRO A 165 8.90 19.52 -1.86
N GLU A 166 9.96 19.34 -1.06
CA GLU A 166 10.15 18.24 -0.12
C GLU A 166 9.13 18.18 1.03
N ASP A 167 8.42 19.27 1.29
CA ASP A 167 7.36 19.38 2.30
C ASP A 167 5.95 19.29 1.71
N ILE A 168 5.84 19.15 0.39
CA ILE A 168 4.57 18.89 -0.29
C ILE A 168 4.39 17.38 -0.44
N VAL A 169 3.26 16.89 0.04
CA VAL A 169 2.74 15.54 -0.24
C VAL A 169 1.69 15.69 -1.32
N VAL A 170 1.91 15.13 -2.51
CA VAL A 170 0.83 15.05 -3.51
C VAL A 170 -0.03 13.83 -3.18
N GLU A 171 -1.32 14.05 -3.11
CA GLU A 171 -2.32 13.02 -2.82
C GLU A 171 -3.37 13.01 -3.93
N GLY A 172 -3.86 11.81 -4.27
CA GLY A 172 -5.08 11.70 -5.04
C GLY A 172 -5.75 10.34 -4.94
N ASP A 173 -7.08 10.36 -5.04
CA ASP A 173 -7.95 9.19 -5.02
C ASP A 173 -8.47 8.85 -6.43
N SER A 174 -8.57 7.56 -6.79
CA SER A 174 -9.14 7.12 -8.07
C SER A 174 -8.53 7.82 -9.30
N ALA A 175 -9.33 8.55 -10.08
CA ALA A 175 -8.85 9.38 -11.19
C ALA A 175 -7.92 10.51 -10.75
N GLY A 176 -8.11 11.04 -9.54
CA GLY A 176 -7.18 11.97 -8.89
C GLY A 176 -5.85 11.32 -8.56
N GLY A 177 -5.83 10.03 -8.21
CA GLY A 177 -4.59 9.24 -8.06
C GLY A 177 -3.85 9.06 -9.40
N ASN A 178 -4.58 8.87 -10.50
CA ASN A 178 -4.01 8.92 -11.85
C ASN A 178 -3.41 10.29 -12.16
N LEU A 179 -4.11 11.37 -11.80
CA LEU A 179 -3.67 12.74 -12.00
C LEU A 179 -2.41 13.06 -11.18
N ALA A 180 -2.35 12.59 -9.92
CA ALA A 180 -1.19 12.71 -9.05
C ALA A 180 0.04 12.01 -9.65
N LEU A 181 -0.13 10.79 -10.18
CA LEU A 181 0.91 10.07 -10.92
C LEU A 181 1.39 10.86 -12.15
N ALA A 182 0.46 11.40 -12.93
CA ALA A 182 0.76 12.15 -14.15
C ALA A 182 1.49 13.48 -13.85
N LEU A 183 1.07 14.20 -12.81
CA LEU A 183 1.75 15.41 -12.33
C LEU A 183 3.18 15.10 -11.87
N VAL A 184 3.36 14.08 -11.03
CA VAL A 184 4.69 13.70 -10.55
C VAL A 184 5.58 13.24 -11.70
N ARG A 185 5.05 12.44 -12.64
CA ARG A 185 5.75 12.04 -13.87
C ARG A 185 6.26 13.27 -14.61
N TYR A 186 5.39 14.25 -14.83
CA TYR A 186 5.73 15.49 -15.53
C TYR A 186 6.90 16.22 -14.85
N LEU A 187 6.82 16.41 -13.53
CA LEU A 187 7.86 17.09 -12.75
C LEU A 187 9.19 16.33 -12.77
N VAL A 188 9.17 15.01 -12.79
CA VAL A 188 10.37 14.15 -12.85
C VAL A 188 11.00 14.18 -14.25
N GLU A 189 10.21 14.00 -15.31
CA GLU A 189 10.68 13.97 -16.69
C GLU A 189 11.24 15.33 -17.14
N HIS A 190 10.70 16.42 -16.60
CA HIS A 190 11.13 17.78 -16.88
C HIS A 190 11.97 18.39 -15.75
N ALA A 191 12.55 17.57 -14.88
CA ALA A 191 13.43 18.02 -13.82
C ALA A 191 14.60 18.84 -14.40
N GLY A 192 14.75 20.08 -13.91
CA GLY A 192 15.77 21.02 -14.38
C GLY A 192 15.28 21.99 -15.46
N HIS A 193 14.04 21.88 -15.94
CA HIS A 193 13.43 22.93 -16.74
C HIS A 193 13.40 24.25 -15.94
N PRO A 194 13.96 25.37 -16.46
CA PRO A 194 13.95 26.63 -15.73
C PRO A 194 12.54 27.06 -15.33
N GLY A 195 12.36 27.46 -14.08
CA GLY A 195 11.07 27.89 -13.53
C GLY A 195 10.11 26.76 -13.14
N LEU A 196 10.38 25.50 -13.51
CA LEU A 196 9.58 24.37 -13.06
C LEU A 196 10.01 23.95 -11.65
N PRO A 197 9.08 23.83 -10.68
CA PRO A 197 9.39 23.30 -9.36
C PRO A 197 9.95 21.87 -9.43
N ARG A 198 10.74 21.49 -8.42
CA ARG A 198 11.21 20.10 -8.25
C ARG A 198 10.03 19.17 -7.93
N PRO A 199 10.17 17.84 -8.12
CA PRO A 199 9.19 16.86 -7.66
C PRO A 199 8.88 16.99 -6.15
N PRO A 200 7.67 16.59 -5.70
CA PRO A 200 7.26 16.66 -4.30
C PRO A 200 8.05 15.70 -3.40
N GLY A 201 7.93 15.85 -2.09
CA GLY A 201 8.60 15.00 -1.11
C GLY A 201 7.97 13.61 -0.94
N ALA A 202 6.67 13.49 -1.20
CA ALA A 202 5.95 12.22 -1.12
C ALA A 202 4.74 12.19 -2.07
N LEU A 203 4.32 10.98 -2.39
CA LEU A 203 3.12 10.69 -3.18
C LEU A 203 2.22 9.72 -2.40
N VAL A 204 0.94 10.05 -2.26
CA VAL A 204 -0.09 9.19 -1.64
C VAL A 204 -1.15 8.89 -2.70
N LEU A 205 -1.33 7.62 -3.02
CA LEU A 205 -2.28 7.16 -4.02
C LEU A 205 -3.33 6.30 -3.34
N LEU A 206 -4.60 6.67 -3.47
CA LEU A 206 -5.71 5.99 -2.83
C LEU A 206 -6.59 5.38 -3.92
N SER A 207 -6.68 4.05 -4.00
CA SER A 207 -7.48 3.37 -5.03
C SER A 207 -7.23 3.89 -6.46
N PRO A 208 -5.98 4.16 -6.90
CA PRO A 208 -5.73 4.94 -8.11
C PRO A 208 -6.19 4.21 -9.38
N TRP A 209 -6.78 4.96 -10.32
CA TRP A 209 -7.14 4.44 -11.64
C TRP A 209 -5.92 4.45 -12.58
N THR A 210 -5.14 3.37 -12.57
CA THR A 210 -3.80 3.29 -13.17
C THR A 210 -3.75 2.68 -14.57
N ASP A 211 -4.86 2.09 -15.01
CA ASP A 211 -5.11 1.65 -16.37
C ASP A 211 -6.50 2.12 -16.84
N ILE A 212 -6.51 3.25 -17.54
CA ILE A 212 -7.69 3.81 -18.19
C ILE A 212 -8.02 3.02 -19.47
N GLY A 213 -7.06 2.26 -20.00
CA GLY A 213 -7.28 1.30 -21.07
C GLY A 213 -8.10 0.10 -20.63
N THR A 214 -8.02 -0.97 -21.40
CA THR A 214 -8.83 -2.18 -21.21
C THR A 214 -7.98 -3.40 -20.85
N SER A 215 -6.68 -3.21 -20.62
CA SER A 215 -5.72 -4.32 -20.50
C SER A 215 -5.89 -5.14 -19.22
N HIS A 216 -6.50 -4.58 -18.17
CA HIS A 216 -6.90 -5.29 -16.93
C HIS A 216 -8.38 -5.67 -16.91
N GLU A 217 -9.03 -5.71 -18.07
CA GLU A 217 -10.43 -6.10 -18.20
C GLU A 217 -10.55 -7.48 -18.83
N GLY A 218 -11.51 -8.28 -18.35
CA GLY A 218 -11.81 -9.58 -18.94
C GLY A 218 -12.03 -10.68 -17.90
N PRO A 219 -12.35 -11.90 -18.36
CA PRO A 219 -12.59 -13.03 -17.46
C PRO A 219 -11.37 -13.32 -16.58
N GLY A 220 -11.58 -13.51 -15.28
CA GLY A 220 -10.51 -13.84 -14.34
C GLY A 220 -9.83 -12.65 -13.67
N THR A 221 -10.15 -11.42 -14.08
CA THR A 221 -9.62 -10.18 -13.46
C THR A 221 -10.46 -9.72 -12.28
N SER A 222 -9.88 -8.91 -11.40
CA SER A 222 -10.58 -8.19 -10.32
C SER A 222 -11.75 -7.37 -10.87
N MET A 223 -11.60 -6.77 -12.05
CA MET A 223 -12.64 -6.00 -12.74
C MET A 223 -13.90 -6.83 -13.01
N ALA A 224 -13.75 -8.11 -13.34
CA ALA A 224 -14.86 -9.02 -13.62
C ALA A 224 -15.39 -9.74 -12.37
N GLN A 225 -14.50 -10.12 -11.45
CA GLN A 225 -14.82 -11.00 -10.31
C GLN A 225 -15.34 -10.24 -9.08
N LEU A 226 -14.83 -9.05 -8.80
CA LEU A 226 -15.17 -8.27 -7.60
C LEU A 226 -16.46 -7.48 -7.81
N THR A 227 -17.55 -8.23 -7.98
CA THR A 227 -18.87 -7.69 -8.28
C THR A 227 -19.50 -6.91 -7.14
N MET A 228 -18.96 -7.01 -5.92
CA MET A 228 -19.47 -6.32 -4.73
C MET A 228 -19.09 -4.84 -4.66
N ASP A 229 -18.00 -4.43 -5.32
CA ASP A 229 -17.61 -3.04 -5.51
C ASP A 229 -18.74 -2.21 -6.15
N TYR A 230 -18.88 -0.94 -5.75
CA TYR A 230 -19.84 -0.03 -6.37
C TYR A 230 -19.40 0.48 -7.73
N LEU A 231 -18.12 0.33 -8.09
CA LEU A 231 -17.69 0.47 -9.47
C LEU A 231 -18.48 -0.50 -10.35
N GLY A 232 -19.09 0.04 -11.40
CA GLY A 232 -19.78 -0.74 -12.41
C GLY A 232 -18.83 -1.41 -13.39
N ASP A 233 -19.39 -2.06 -14.39
CA ASP A 233 -18.63 -2.46 -15.58
C ASP A 233 -18.11 -1.20 -16.30
N MET A 234 -16.79 -1.05 -16.38
CA MET A 234 -16.14 0.14 -16.98
C MET A 234 -16.06 0.05 -18.51
N SER A 235 -16.35 -1.11 -19.10
CA SER A 235 -16.20 -1.41 -20.54
C SER A 235 -17.52 -1.42 -21.29
N ALA A 236 -18.63 -1.72 -20.60
CA ALA A 236 -19.93 -1.84 -21.26
C ALA A 236 -20.30 -0.58 -22.05
N ALA A 237 -20.91 -0.75 -23.23
CA ALA A 237 -21.14 0.33 -24.19
C ALA A 237 -21.95 1.52 -23.62
N ALA A 238 -22.84 1.25 -22.67
CA ALA A 238 -23.67 2.23 -21.98
C ALA A 238 -23.17 2.56 -20.56
N SER A 239 -21.94 2.18 -20.21
CA SER A 239 -21.39 2.44 -18.90
C SER A 239 -20.89 3.86 -18.75
N ARG A 240 -20.97 4.35 -17.50
CA ARG A 240 -20.31 5.59 -17.10
C ARG A 240 -18.80 5.52 -17.30
N GLY A 241 -18.18 4.35 -17.10
CA GLY A 241 -16.74 4.16 -17.29
C GLY A 241 -16.29 4.45 -18.72
N LEU A 242 -16.96 3.87 -19.72
CA LEU A 242 -16.64 4.12 -21.13
C LEU A 242 -16.93 5.57 -21.53
N TRP A 243 -17.99 6.16 -21.00
CA TRP A 243 -18.28 7.58 -21.21
C TRP A 243 -17.18 8.47 -20.63
N SER A 244 -16.73 8.22 -19.40
CA SER A 244 -15.64 8.96 -18.77
C SER A 244 -14.31 8.79 -19.51
N ARG A 245 -14.00 7.59 -20.03
CA ARG A 245 -12.84 7.37 -20.92
C ARG A 245 -12.91 8.25 -22.17
N ARG A 246 -14.07 8.30 -22.83
CA ARG A 246 -14.26 9.14 -24.03
C ARG A 246 -14.16 10.63 -23.72
N ALA A 247 -14.78 11.07 -22.63
CA ALA A 247 -14.68 12.46 -22.17
C ALA A 247 -13.24 12.84 -21.87
N TYR A 248 -12.54 12.03 -21.08
CA TYR A 248 -11.16 12.28 -20.71
C TYR A 248 -10.21 12.23 -21.91
N LEU A 249 -10.32 11.27 -22.82
CA LEU A 249 -9.38 11.16 -23.93
C LEU A 249 -9.70 12.11 -25.08
N GLY A 250 -10.97 12.50 -25.22
CA GLY A 250 -11.46 13.43 -26.23
C GLY A 250 -10.85 13.21 -27.62
N PRO A 251 -10.21 14.23 -28.23
CA PRO A 251 -9.70 14.15 -29.60
C PRO A 251 -8.50 13.19 -29.77
N HIS A 252 -7.91 12.70 -28.67
CA HIS A 252 -6.83 11.72 -28.72
C HIS A 252 -7.33 10.30 -28.97
N GLY A 253 -8.60 10.03 -28.68
CA GLY A 253 -9.24 8.74 -28.89
C GLY A 253 -8.86 7.65 -27.87
N LEU A 254 -9.66 6.59 -27.84
CA LEU A 254 -9.54 5.51 -26.85
C LEU A 254 -8.20 4.75 -26.93
N GLY A 255 -7.62 4.63 -28.13
CA GLY A 255 -6.37 3.88 -28.32
C GLY A 255 -5.17 4.46 -27.57
N VAL A 256 -5.20 5.76 -27.23
CA VAL A 256 -4.13 6.39 -26.43
C VAL A 256 -4.08 5.83 -25.02
N ALA A 257 -5.22 5.40 -24.46
CA ALA A 257 -5.26 4.82 -23.12
C ALA A 257 -4.56 3.47 -23.00
N GLU A 258 -4.31 2.76 -24.09
CA GLU A 258 -3.60 1.48 -23.99
C GLU A 258 -2.09 1.66 -23.80
N HIS A 259 -1.51 2.79 -24.24
CA HIS A 259 -0.05 2.91 -24.37
C HIS A 259 0.57 4.15 -23.72
N ASN A 260 -0.23 5.17 -23.36
CA ASN A 260 0.31 6.42 -22.87
C ASN A 260 0.64 6.36 -21.36
N ALA A 261 1.90 6.57 -21.00
CA ALA A 261 2.40 6.55 -19.63
C ALA A 261 1.78 7.61 -18.69
N TYR A 262 1.22 8.70 -19.24
CA TYR A 262 0.48 9.73 -18.49
C TYR A 262 -0.99 9.37 -18.26
N VAL A 263 -1.51 8.36 -18.98
CA VAL A 263 -2.93 7.97 -18.96
C VAL A 263 -3.09 6.62 -18.27
N SER A 264 -2.29 5.63 -18.65
CA SER A 264 -2.37 4.26 -18.14
C SER A 264 -0.97 3.72 -17.82
N PRO A 265 -0.31 4.25 -16.78
CA PRO A 265 1.04 3.81 -16.41
C PRO A 265 1.12 2.32 -16.02
N ALA A 266 0.01 1.70 -15.63
CA ALA A 266 -0.06 0.27 -15.32
C ALA A 266 -0.45 -0.63 -16.49
N SER A 267 -0.86 -0.10 -17.65
CA SER A 267 -1.33 -0.92 -18.80
C SER A 267 -0.38 -2.08 -19.13
N LEU A 268 -0.94 -3.26 -19.38
CA LEU A 268 -0.25 -4.48 -19.79
C LEU A 268 0.15 -4.48 -21.27
N ALA A 269 -0.24 -3.44 -22.02
CA ALA A 269 0.07 -3.38 -23.43
C ALA A 269 1.60 -3.37 -23.68
N PRO A 270 2.09 -3.99 -24.77
CA PRO A 270 3.52 -4.08 -25.04
C PRO A 270 4.20 -2.71 -25.06
N GLY A 271 5.36 -2.61 -24.41
CA GLY A 271 6.18 -1.39 -24.38
C GLY A 271 5.80 -0.36 -23.31
N VAL A 272 4.65 -0.50 -22.64
CA VAL A 272 4.26 0.42 -21.54
C VAL A 272 5.21 0.28 -20.37
N ALA A 273 5.51 -0.96 -19.93
CA ALA A 273 6.43 -1.19 -18.82
C ALA A 273 7.79 -0.49 -19.03
N SER A 274 8.27 -0.41 -20.27
CA SER A 274 9.53 0.28 -20.62
C SER A 274 9.43 1.79 -20.74
N SER A 275 8.27 2.34 -21.14
CA SER A 275 8.08 3.77 -21.37
C SER A 275 7.55 4.50 -20.12
N ALA A 276 6.74 3.84 -19.30
CA ALA A 276 6.17 4.37 -18.06
C ALA A 276 7.07 4.11 -16.84
N ARG A 277 8.36 4.46 -16.91
CA ARG A 277 9.29 4.24 -15.79
C ARG A 277 8.96 5.14 -14.60
N PHE A 278 9.28 4.67 -13.39
CA PHE A 278 9.09 5.44 -12.14
C PHE A 278 10.41 5.88 -11.49
N THR A 279 11.54 5.79 -12.21
CA THR A 279 12.82 6.27 -11.72
C THR A 279 12.76 7.76 -11.40
N GLY A 280 13.15 8.14 -10.18
CA GLY A 280 13.11 9.53 -9.71
C GLY A 280 11.78 9.97 -9.08
N PHE A 281 10.77 9.09 -9.04
CA PHE A 281 9.55 9.35 -8.27
C PHE A 281 9.87 9.46 -6.77
N PRO A 282 9.09 10.27 -6.02
CA PRO A 282 9.24 10.39 -4.59
C PRO A 282 8.73 9.13 -3.87
N LYS A 283 9.01 9.04 -2.58
CA LYS A 283 8.49 7.96 -1.74
C LYS A 283 6.97 7.90 -1.89
N THR A 284 6.46 6.72 -2.21
CA THR A 284 5.06 6.53 -2.59
C THR A 284 4.36 5.59 -1.63
N PHE A 285 3.19 6.00 -1.14
CA PHE A 285 2.23 5.16 -0.46
C PHE A 285 1.06 4.87 -1.41
N ILE A 286 0.64 3.61 -1.48
CA ILE A 286 -0.46 3.15 -2.31
C ILE A 286 -1.43 2.40 -1.41
N ALA A 287 -2.69 2.83 -1.37
CA ALA A 287 -3.77 2.09 -0.74
C ALA A 287 -4.69 1.45 -1.79
N VAL A 288 -5.16 0.24 -1.51
CA VAL A 288 -6.11 -0.48 -2.36
C VAL A 288 -7.11 -1.26 -1.51
N GLY A 289 -8.36 -1.33 -1.95
CA GLY A 289 -9.37 -2.16 -1.32
C GLY A 289 -9.32 -3.62 -1.78
N GLY A 290 -9.39 -4.58 -0.87
CA GLY A 290 -9.38 -6.02 -1.20
C GLY A 290 -10.63 -6.49 -1.96
N SER A 291 -11.70 -5.68 -1.99
CA SER A 291 -12.92 -5.91 -2.76
C SER A 291 -13.11 -4.88 -3.88
N GLU A 292 -12.06 -4.18 -4.30
CA GLU A 292 -12.08 -3.13 -5.32
C GLU A 292 -11.77 -3.66 -6.72
N ARG A 293 -12.55 -3.24 -7.73
CA ARG A 293 -12.35 -3.67 -9.13
C ARG A 293 -11.00 -3.28 -9.74
N PHE A 294 -10.39 -2.19 -9.28
CA PHE A 294 -9.06 -1.75 -9.70
C PHE A 294 -7.90 -2.50 -9.01
N TYR A 295 -8.17 -3.51 -8.18
CA TYR A 295 -7.15 -4.25 -7.43
C TYR A 295 -5.96 -4.70 -8.31
N ASP A 296 -6.21 -5.42 -9.42
CA ASP A 296 -5.14 -5.96 -10.26
C ASP A 296 -4.24 -4.87 -10.87
N GLN A 297 -4.83 -3.79 -11.38
CA GLN A 297 -4.06 -2.70 -12.00
C GLN A 297 -3.22 -1.92 -10.96
N ILE A 298 -3.71 -1.81 -9.72
CA ILE A 298 -2.98 -1.15 -8.63
C ILE A 298 -1.80 -2.01 -8.17
N LEU A 299 -1.95 -3.34 -8.11
CA LEU A 299 -0.84 -4.24 -7.86
C LEU A 299 0.21 -4.18 -8.97
N GLU A 300 -0.20 -4.17 -10.24
CA GLU A 300 0.72 -4.01 -11.37
C GLU A 300 1.48 -2.66 -11.29
N LEU A 301 0.80 -1.56 -10.93
CA LEU A 301 1.47 -0.28 -10.66
C LEU A 301 2.55 -0.46 -9.57
N ARG A 302 2.17 -1.06 -8.43
CA ARG A 302 3.08 -1.27 -7.29
C ARG A 302 4.32 -2.03 -7.71
N GLU A 303 4.16 -3.13 -8.45
CA GLU A 303 5.29 -3.95 -8.91
C GLU A 303 6.22 -3.16 -9.84
N ARG A 304 5.65 -2.34 -10.73
CA ARG A 304 6.45 -1.49 -11.62
C ARG A 304 7.22 -0.43 -10.84
N MET A 305 6.58 0.22 -9.88
CA MET A 305 7.23 1.22 -9.02
C MET A 305 8.33 0.58 -8.19
N ALA A 306 8.07 -0.56 -7.55
CA ALA A 306 9.06 -1.29 -6.75
C ALA A 306 10.28 -1.70 -7.60
N ARG A 307 10.06 -2.18 -8.83
CA ARG A 307 11.13 -2.50 -9.77
C ARG A 307 11.98 -1.29 -10.16
N ASP A 308 11.35 -0.14 -10.41
CA ASP A 308 12.02 1.04 -10.98
C ASP A 308 12.62 1.98 -9.92
N MET A 309 12.07 1.97 -8.69
CA MET A 309 12.49 2.80 -7.55
C MET A 309 13.34 2.02 -6.52
N GLY A 310 13.25 0.68 -6.52
CA GLY A 310 13.84 -0.20 -5.53
C GLY A 310 12.85 -0.58 -4.42
N GLU A 311 12.92 -1.83 -3.94
CA GLU A 311 11.93 -2.40 -3.00
C GLU A 311 12.04 -1.86 -1.57
N GLU A 312 13.23 -1.52 -1.07
CA GLU A 312 13.38 -1.15 0.33
C GLU A 312 12.93 0.29 0.62
N GLY A 313 11.72 0.41 1.13
CA GLY A 313 11.21 1.61 1.81
C GLY A 313 10.82 2.77 0.89
N GLN A 314 10.85 2.61 -0.43
CA GLN A 314 10.44 3.67 -1.38
C GLN A 314 8.97 3.57 -1.81
N VAL A 315 8.41 2.37 -1.83
CA VAL A 315 7.01 2.12 -2.21
C VAL A 315 6.36 1.27 -1.13
N THR A 316 5.31 1.80 -0.50
CA THR A 316 4.51 1.08 0.50
C THR A 316 3.14 0.80 -0.08
N LEU A 317 2.71 -0.46 -0.03
CA LEU A 317 1.36 -0.88 -0.35
C LEU A 317 0.60 -1.16 0.94
N PHE A 318 -0.61 -0.64 1.05
CA PHE A 318 -1.56 -0.94 2.10
C PHE A 318 -2.81 -1.55 1.46
N GLU A 319 -3.08 -2.81 1.78
CA GLU A 319 -4.27 -3.51 1.33
C GLU A 319 -5.29 -3.51 2.46
N ALA A 320 -6.43 -2.85 2.24
CA ALA A 320 -7.55 -2.85 3.17
C ALA A 320 -8.46 -4.06 2.91
N PRO A 321 -8.56 -5.04 3.83
CA PRO A 321 -9.42 -6.20 3.63
C PRO A 321 -10.87 -5.80 3.40
N ASP A 322 -11.57 -6.48 2.49
CA ASP A 322 -12.99 -6.27 2.16
C ASP A 322 -13.40 -4.85 1.71
N ALA A 323 -12.45 -3.91 1.61
CA ALA A 323 -12.75 -2.55 1.22
C ALA A 323 -13.03 -2.41 -0.28
N VAL A 324 -14.00 -1.55 -0.60
CA VAL A 324 -14.37 -1.19 -1.97
C VAL A 324 -13.55 -0.02 -2.49
N HIS A 325 -13.73 0.35 -3.77
CA HIS A 325 -13.08 1.50 -4.37
C HIS A 325 -13.28 2.80 -3.57
N ASP A 326 -12.22 3.60 -3.38
CA ASP A 326 -12.24 4.88 -2.64
C ASP A 326 -12.91 4.78 -1.26
N TYR A 327 -12.77 3.65 -0.56
CA TYR A 327 -13.33 3.47 0.79
C TYR A 327 -12.87 4.55 1.78
N ILE A 328 -11.72 5.17 1.54
CA ILE A 328 -11.17 6.28 2.33
C ILE A 328 -12.09 7.52 2.33
N CYS A 329 -12.84 7.74 1.25
CA CYS A 329 -13.83 8.81 1.11
C CYS A 329 -15.12 8.49 1.88
N LEU A 330 -15.32 7.24 2.30
CA LEU A 330 -16.51 6.74 2.95
C LEU A 330 -16.28 6.70 4.47
N GLU A 331 -16.65 7.77 5.18
CA GLU A 331 -16.41 7.89 6.64
C GLU A 331 -17.07 6.80 7.50
N TRP A 332 -17.96 5.98 6.93
CA TRP A 332 -18.57 4.83 7.60
C TRP A 332 -17.82 3.51 7.36
N HIS A 333 -16.80 3.48 6.50
CA HIS A 333 -16.06 2.28 6.12
C HIS A 333 -14.91 1.99 7.09
N GLU A 334 -15.29 1.60 8.31
CA GLU A 334 -14.37 1.33 9.40
C GLU A 334 -14.34 -0.18 9.74
N PRO A 335 -13.18 -0.73 10.17
CA PRO A 335 -11.95 -0.03 10.59
C PRO A 335 -10.93 0.24 9.47
N GLU A 336 -11.20 -0.16 8.22
CA GLU A 336 -10.23 -0.11 7.12
C GLU A 336 -9.76 1.31 6.83
N ARG A 337 -10.70 2.27 6.83
CA ARG A 337 -10.40 3.69 6.60
C ARG A 337 -9.44 4.23 7.66
N THR A 338 -9.75 4.09 8.95
CA THR A 338 -8.87 4.57 10.04
C THR A 338 -7.51 3.90 9.99
N SER A 339 -7.45 2.59 9.73
CA SER A 339 -6.20 1.84 9.64
C SER A 339 -5.32 2.35 8.50
N THR A 340 -5.93 2.69 7.35
CA THR A 340 -5.23 3.28 6.21
C THR A 340 -4.68 4.66 6.54
N LEU A 341 -5.47 5.52 7.21
CA LEU A 341 -5.03 6.86 7.63
C LEU A 341 -3.86 6.81 8.61
N GLN A 342 -3.86 5.83 9.52
CA GLN A 342 -2.74 5.57 10.43
C GLN A 342 -1.49 5.12 9.67
N ALA A 343 -1.63 4.22 8.70
CA ALA A 343 -0.50 3.79 7.87
C ALA A 343 0.08 4.94 7.02
N ILE A 344 -0.75 5.84 6.48
CA ILE A 344 -0.30 7.07 5.82
C ILE A 344 0.53 7.91 6.79
N ALA A 345 0.02 8.12 8.02
CA ALA A 345 0.73 8.88 9.04
C ALA A 345 2.11 8.30 9.36
N GLU A 346 2.21 6.99 9.52
CA GLU A 346 3.48 6.30 9.78
C GLU A 346 4.50 6.55 8.66
N VAL A 347 4.08 6.43 7.40
CA VAL A 347 4.96 6.65 6.25
C VAL A 347 5.42 8.10 6.14
N LEU A 348 4.52 9.05 6.40
CA LEU A 348 4.83 10.49 6.36
C LEU A 348 5.68 10.96 7.54
N VAL A 349 5.52 10.38 8.73
CA VAL A 349 6.36 10.67 9.91
C VAL A 349 7.76 10.06 9.75
N PHE A 350 7.87 8.84 9.22
CA PHE A 350 9.18 8.21 8.99
C PHE A 350 10.06 9.00 8.00
N LEU A 351 9.45 9.71 7.05
CA LEU A 351 10.16 10.65 6.16
C LEU A 351 10.90 11.76 6.93
N GLU A 352 10.36 12.24 8.05
CA GLU A 352 11.06 13.24 8.86
C GLU A 352 12.31 12.69 9.53
N GLN A 353 12.25 11.45 10.04
CA GLN A 353 13.34 10.86 10.81
C GLN A 353 14.54 10.56 9.90
N LEU A 354 14.31 10.10 8.66
CA LEU A 354 15.37 9.90 7.68
C LEU A 354 15.99 11.22 7.19
N ASN A 355 15.17 12.24 6.93
CA ASN A 355 15.68 13.55 6.50
C ASN A 355 16.54 14.23 7.57
N LYS A 356 16.13 14.17 8.85
CA LYS A 356 16.91 14.66 9.99
C LYS A 356 18.26 13.94 10.12
N LYS A 357 18.30 12.62 9.88
CA LYS A 357 19.54 11.82 9.92
C LYS A 357 20.53 12.22 8.81
N SER A 358 20.04 12.43 7.58
CA SER A 358 20.89 12.83 6.44
C SER A 358 21.51 14.22 6.58
N VAL A 359 20.85 15.14 7.30
CA VAL A 359 21.35 16.51 7.55
C VAL A 359 22.40 16.52 8.66
N LEU A 360 22.22 15.69 9.70
CA LEU A 360 23.18 15.52 10.79
C LEU A 360 24.49 14.88 10.31
N ASP A 361 24.40 13.84 9.46
CA ASP A 361 25.57 13.18 8.88
C ASP A 361 26.40 14.09 7.96
N LYS A 362 25.79 15.15 7.40
CA LYS A 362 26.47 16.16 6.57
C LYS A 362 27.15 17.27 7.37
N HIS A 363 26.71 17.54 8.60
CA HIS A 363 27.23 18.67 9.41
C HIS A 363 28.23 18.27 10.48
N PHE A 364 28.28 17.00 10.89
CA PHE A 364 29.22 16.51 11.90
C PHE A 364 29.79 15.14 11.50
N PRO A 365 30.78 15.08 10.60
CA PRO A 365 31.45 13.84 10.26
C PRO A 365 32.42 13.49 11.38
N GLY A 366 31.96 12.78 12.43
CA GLY A 366 32.92 12.13 13.35
C GLY A 366 32.60 12.01 14.83
N ASP A 367 31.36 12.21 15.32
CA ASP A 367 31.07 11.89 16.72
C ASP A 367 29.66 11.35 16.92
N SER A 368 29.48 10.07 16.58
CA SER A 368 28.33 9.29 17.02
C SER A 368 28.84 8.11 17.83
N ARG A 369 28.84 8.26 19.16
CA ARG A 369 28.80 7.11 20.07
C ARG A 369 27.51 6.35 19.79
N VAL A 370 27.69 5.22 19.12
CA VAL A 370 26.64 4.37 18.59
C VAL A 370 25.86 3.71 19.74
N LEU A 371 24.61 4.13 19.94
CA LEU A 371 23.58 3.25 20.48
C LEU A 371 23.15 2.31 19.35
N ARG A 372 23.76 1.12 19.33
CA ARG A 372 23.38 0.01 18.44
C ARG A 372 22.07 -0.58 18.96
N LEU A 373 20.99 -0.36 18.21
CA LEU A 373 19.88 -1.30 18.14
C LEU A 373 20.02 -2.01 16.78
N ASP A 374 20.71 -3.14 16.82
CA ASP A 374 20.76 -4.06 15.70
C ASP A 374 19.41 -4.77 15.59
N LYS A 375 18.75 -4.60 14.44
CA LYS A 375 18.06 -5.60 13.62
C LYS A 375 17.11 -4.86 12.69
N PHE A 376 17.39 -4.91 11.38
CA PHE A 376 16.50 -5.41 10.34
C PHE A 376 17.12 -5.12 8.97
N TYR A 377 17.29 -6.20 8.21
CA TYR A 377 17.45 -6.31 6.76
C TYR A 377 18.75 -5.82 6.11
N ASP A 378 19.60 -6.81 5.82
CA ASP A 378 20.60 -6.75 4.77
C ASP A 378 20.04 -7.39 3.50
N ARG A 379 20.33 -6.74 2.38
CA ARG A 379 20.01 -7.15 1.01
C ARG A 379 20.93 -8.30 0.59
N GLN A 380 20.48 -9.12 -0.34
CA GLN A 380 21.34 -9.46 -1.46
C GLN A 380 20.56 -9.74 -2.75
N THR A 381 20.98 -9.01 -3.77
CA THR A 381 20.53 -8.97 -5.16
C THR A 381 20.95 -10.19 -5.99
N ARG A 382 20.05 -10.57 -6.90
CA ARG A 382 20.20 -11.17 -8.25
C ARG A 382 21.62 -11.55 -8.73
N CYS A 383 21.76 -12.73 -9.33
CA CYS A 383 22.19 -12.83 -10.74
C CYS A 383 21.92 -14.21 -11.38
N THR A 384 21.88 -14.15 -12.69
CA THR A 384 21.41 -15.08 -13.72
C THR A 384 22.38 -16.21 -14.09
N CYS A 385 21.79 -17.33 -14.52
CA CYS A 385 22.15 -18.28 -15.59
C CYS A 385 23.54 -18.96 -15.65
N GLY A 386 23.51 -20.23 -16.13
CA GLY A 386 24.62 -20.81 -16.89
C GLY A 386 25.18 -22.12 -16.34
N TRP A 387 24.91 -23.19 -17.06
CA TRP A 387 25.56 -24.49 -16.90
C TRP A 387 27.06 -24.44 -17.29
N VAL A 388 27.81 -25.46 -16.82
CA VAL A 388 28.98 -26.11 -17.45
C VAL A 388 30.40 -25.84 -16.85
N THR A 389 30.89 -26.91 -16.17
CA THR A 389 32.26 -27.49 -16.04
C THR A 389 33.42 -26.83 -15.28
N PHE A 390 33.85 -27.56 -14.24
CA PHE A 390 35.18 -28.12 -13.94
C PHE A 390 36.49 -27.32 -14.15
N ALA A 391 37.25 -27.29 -13.04
CA ALA A 391 38.71 -27.40 -12.90
C ALA A 391 39.62 -26.26 -13.40
N ASN A 392 40.30 -25.57 -12.46
CA ASN A 392 41.74 -25.77 -12.24
C ASN A 392 42.34 -24.92 -11.10
N CYS A 393 43.26 -25.57 -10.38
CA CYS A 393 44.49 -25.07 -9.76
C CYS A 393 44.53 -23.74 -8.96
N GLN A 394 44.68 -23.93 -7.65
CA GLN A 394 45.85 -23.56 -6.83
C GLN A 394 46.51 -22.17 -6.94
N LYS A 395 46.69 -21.62 -5.72
CA LYS A 395 47.86 -20.87 -5.18
C LYS A 395 48.01 -19.40 -5.56
N GLY A 396 47.92 -18.55 -4.54
CA GLY A 396 48.60 -17.26 -4.53
C GLY A 396 48.22 -16.36 -3.36
N PHE A 397 49.16 -16.17 -2.43
CA PHE A 397 49.29 -14.99 -1.55
C PHE A 397 48.45 -14.88 -0.27
N LEU A 398 49.02 -15.45 0.79
CA LEU A 398 49.02 -14.89 2.14
C LEU A 398 50.17 -13.85 2.24
N ILE A 399 50.10 -12.95 3.23
CA ILE A 399 51.15 -12.06 3.80
C ILE A 399 51.06 -10.58 3.37
N ARG A 400 50.47 -9.74 4.25
CA ARG A 400 51.22 -8.73 5.02
C ARG A 400 50.36 -8.05 6.11
N LEU A 401 50.91 -8.15 7.33
CA LEU A 401 50.98 -7.12 8.39
C LEU A 401 50.10 -7.30 9.65
N VAL A 402 50.67 -8.05 10.59
CA VAL A 402 50.51 -7.91 12.04
C VAL A 402 51.60 -6.95 12.54
N SER A 403 51.24 -5.87 13.24
CA SER A 403 51.85 -5.41 14.51
C SER A 403 51.55 -3.95 14.82
N ALA A 404 50.68 -3.70 15.80
CA ALA A 404 50.86 -2.63 16.78
C ALA A 404 49.98 -2.88 18.03
N ILE A 405 50.63 -3.39 19.08
CA ILE A 405 50.39 -3.13 20.52
C ILE A 405 49.19 -3.83 21.20
N ALA A 406 49.51 -4.88 21.95
CA ALA A 406 48.78 -5.35 23.16
C ALA A 406 49.39 -4.67 24.42
N PRO A 407 48.69 -4.59 25.58
CA PRO A 407 48.59 -5.72 26.53
C PRO A 407 47.18 -5.82 27.20
N CYS A 408 46.67 -6.94 27.71
CA CYS A 408 47.19 -7.86 28.73
C CYS A 408 46.53 -9.27 28.64
N TYR A 409 47.37 -10.31 28.77
CA TYR A 409 47.23 -11.58 29.53
C TYR A 409 45.83 -12.09 29.95
N SER A 410 45.46 -13.38 29.97
CA SER A 410 46.04 -14.71 29.69
C SER A 410 45.01 -15.73 30.25
N LEU A 411 44.64 -16.85 29.62
CA LEU A 411 45.21 -18.19 29.87
C LEU A 411 44.33 -19.28 29.20
N LEU A 412 45.02 -20.26 28.59
CA LEU A 412 44.75 -21.71 28.47
C LEU A 412 43.55 -22.17 27.62
N THR A 413 43.74 -22.59 26.36
CA THR A 413 44.26 -23.89 25.84
C THR A 413 43.31 -25.09 25.94
N SER A 414 42.81 -25.56 24.80
CA SER A 414 42.92 -26.97 24.36
C SER A 414 42.49 -27.06 22.90
N ALA A 415 43.34 -27.65 22.07
CA ALA A 415 43.12 -27.89 20.65
C ALA A 415 42.74 -29.36 20.44
N THR A 416 41.65 -29.62 19.72
CA THR A 416 41.47 -30.88 18.99
C THR A 416 40.80 -30.61 17.64
N THR A 417 41.55 -30.93 16.60
CA THR A 417 41.20 -30.91 15.17
C THR A 417 39.93 -31.72 14.88
N VAL A 418 38.94 -31.11 14.22
CA VAL A 418 37.84 -31.83 13.56
C VAL A 418 37.81 -31.50 12.07
N ARG A 419 37.77 -32.57 11.28
CA ARG A 419 37.64 -32.61 9.82
C ARG A 419 36.47 -31.75 9.34
N ILE A 420 36.74 -30.90 8.36
CA ILE A 420 35.72 -30.19 7.59
C ILE A 420 35.08 -31.19 6.64
N THR A 421 33.90 -31.68 7.00
CA THR A 421 32.93 -32.24 6.06
C THR A 421 32.15 -31.04 5.50
N PHE A 422 32.10 -30.88 4.19
CA PHE A 422 31.23 -29.90 3.54
C PHE A 422 29.77 -30.23 3.88
N LEU A 423 29.15 -29.41 4.72
CA LEU A 423 27.70 -29.28 4.88
C LEU A 423 27.39 -27.82 4.55
N GLY A 424 26.71 -27.60 3.42
CA GLY A 424 26.17 -26.30 3.10
C GLY A 424 25.13 -25.94 4.15
N ALA A 425 25.38 -24.93 4.96
CA ALA A 425 24.40 -24.38 5.88
C ALA A 425 23.46 -23.48 5.08
N MET A 426 22.29 -24.02 4.76
CA MET A 426 21.10 -23.24 4.47
C MET A 426 20.73 -22.42 5.72
N SER A 427 19.99 -21.34 5.55
CA SER A 427 19.42 -20.59 6.66
C SER A 427 18.51 -21.50 7.50
N ASP A 428 19.03 -22.08 8.58
CA ASP A 428 18.30 -22.93 9.53
C ASP A 428 17.40 -22.10 10.45
N LYS A 429 16.44 -21.38 9.88
CA LYS A 429 15.20 -21.09 10.61
C LYS A 429 14.16 -22.08 10.11
N PRO A 430 13.58 -22.92 10.99
CA PRO A 430 12.58 -23.88 10.56
C PRO A 430 11.38 -23.13 9.96
N GLU A 431 10.84 -23.66 8.85
CA GLU A 431 9.70 -23.08 8.13
C GLU A 431 8.43 -22.96 9.02
N PHE A 432 8.37 -23.75 10.09
CA PHE A 432 7.31 -23.77 11.09
C PHE A 432 7.93 -23.73 12.49
N PRO A 433 7.24 -23.13 13.49
CA PRO A 433 7.66 -23.25 14.88
C PRO A 433 7.81 -24.71 15.28
N ALA A 434 8.64 -25.01 16.29
CA ALA A 434 8.83 -26.37 16.79
C ALA A 434 7.49 -27.06 17.18
N LEU A 435 6.50 -26.24 17.56
CA LEU A 435 5.17 -26.66 17.97
C LEU A 435 4.08 -25.97 17.15
N VAL A 436 3.09 -26.74 16.72
CA VAL A 436 1.82 -26.25 16.17
C VAL A 436 0.66 -26.86 16.95
N TYR A 437 -0.54 -26.29 16.81
CA TYR A 437 -1.65 -26.56 17.71
C TYR A 437 -2.92 -26.90 16.96
N LYS A 438 -3.66 -27.90 17.45
CA LYS A 438 -5.01 -28.24 16.98
C LYS A 438 -6.03 -27.92 18.06
N ILE A 439 -7.09 -27.22 17.70
CA ILE A 439 -8.23 -26.95 18.58
C ILE A 439 -9.31 -28.02 18.30
N VAL A 440 -9.84 -28.62 19.37
CA VAL A 440 -10.99 -29.53 19.31
C VAL A 440 -12.03 -29.16 20.36
N ASP A 441 -13.29 -29.42 20.04
CA ASP A 441 -14.48 -29.11 20.83
C ASP A 441 -14.96 -30.27 21.72
N ALA A 442 -14.30 -31.42 21.63
CA ALA A 442 -14.54 -32.59 22.45
C ALA A 442 -13.25 -33.09 23.11
N GLU A 443 -13.40 -33.68 24.30
CA GLU A 443 -12.28 -34.27 25.04
C GLU A 443 -11.59 -35.35 24.20
N PRO A 444 -10.27 -35.24 23.94
CA PRO A 444 -9.53 -36.26 23.22
C PRO A 444 -9.52 -37.60 23.97
N PRO A 445 -9.54 -38.75 23.28
CA PRO A 445 -9.45 -40.05 23.94
C PRO A 445 -8.17 -40.18 24.77
N THR A 446 -8.29 -40.77 25.96
CA THR A 446 -7.15 -41.05 26.85
C THR A 446 -7.07 -42.56 27.13
N PRO A 447 -5.95 -43.24 26.79
CA PRO A 447 -4.73 -42.70 26.17
C PRO A 447 -4.97 -42.27 24.72
N ILE A 448 -4.13 -41.34 24.22
CA ILE A 448 -4.20 -40.89 22.83
C ILE A 448 -3.97 -42.10 21.91
N PRO A 449 -4.86 -42.37 20.95
CA PRO A 449 -4.69 -43.47 20.00
C PRO A 449 -3.53 -43.18 19.04
N SER A 450 -3.10 -44.21 18.30
CA SER A 450 -2.10 -44.06 17.24
C SER A 450 -2.53 -43.08 16.14
N GLU A 451 -3.83 -42.93 15.94
CA GLU A 451 -4.45 -41.99 15.01
C GLU A 451 -5.76 -41.44 15.61
N LEU A 452 -5.87 -40.12 15.69
CA LEU A 452 -7.08 -39.40 16.07
C LEU A 452 -8.02 -39.28 14.87
N PRO A 453 -9.35 -39.37 15.09
CA PRO A 453 -10.30 -39.12 14.03
C PRO A 453 -10.18 -37.68 13.53
N LEU A 454 -10.35 -37.49 12.21
CA LEU A 454 -10.44 -36.17 11.62
C LEU A 454 -11.74 -35.49 12.08
N SER A 455 -11.69 -34.17 12.25
CA SER A 455 -12.92 -33.39 12.36
C SER A 455 -13.67 -33.44 11.02
N ALA A 456 -14.98 -33.18 11.03
CA ALA A 456 -15.76 -33.11 9.80
C ALA A 456 -15.20 -32.07 8.81
N LEU A 457 -14.64 -30.97 9.33
CA LEU A 457 -14.00 -29.92 8.54
C LEU A 457 -12.69 -30.42 7.89
N ASP A 458 -11.80 -31.03 8.68
CA ASP A 458 -10.52 -31.54 8.14
C ASP A 458 -10.75 -32.66 7.12
N ALA A 459 -11.78 -33.48 7.33
CA ALA A 459 -12.18 -34.52 6.39
C ALA A 459 -12.74 -33.93 5.08
N HIS A 460 -13.51 -32.85 5.16
CA HIS A 460 -14.04 -32.13 3.99
C HIS A 460 -12.94 -31.45 3.18
N ASP A 461 -12.02 -30.75 3.86
CA ASP A 461 -10.99 -29.94 3.20
C ASP A 461 -9.77 -30.75 2.74
N GLY A 462 -9.63 -31.99 3.23
CA GLY A 462 -8.57 -32.91 2.83
C GLY A 462 -7.21 -32.62 3.46
N PHE A 463 -7.17 -31.79 4.51
CA PHE A 463 -6.00 -31.50 5.32
C PHE A 463 -6.41 -31.11 6.74
N ILE A 464 -5.46 -31.20 7.68
CA ILE A 464 -5.73 -30.88 9.09
C ILE A 464 -5.36 -29.42 9.35
N HIS A 465 -6.34 -28.64 9.80
CA HIS A 465 -6.13 -27.24 10.19
C HIS A 465 -5.40 -27.15 11.52
N LEU A 466 -4.28 -26.45 11.53
CA LEU A 466 -3.44 -26.18 12.69
C LEU A 466 -3.18 -24.66 12.81
N SER A 467 -2.75 -24.24 13.99
CA SER A 467 -2.39 -22.85 14.29
C SER A 467 -1.06 -22.82 15.04
N ASP A 468 -0.29 -21.74 14.90
CA ASP A 468 0.81 -21.44 15.82
C ASP A 468 0.27 -20.91 17.17
N ALA A 469 1.16 -20.62 18.13
CA ALA A 469 0.72 -20.22 19.47
C ALA A 469 -0.10 -18.92 19.44
N HIS A 470 0.32 -17.96 18.62
CA HIS A 470 -0.36 -16.67 18.46
C HIS A 470 -1.75 -16.81 17.79
N GLN A 471 -1.88 -17.70 16.82
CA GLN A 471 -3.11 -17.86 16.03
C GLN A 471 -4.20 -18.67 16.77
N VAL A 472 -3.84 -19.54 17.72
CA VAL A 472 -4.82 -20.34 18.51
C VAL A 472 -5.96 -19.51 19.12
N PRO A 473 -5.72 -18.44 19.89
CA PRO A 473 -6.80 -17.65 20.48
C PRO A 473 -7.72 -17.00 19.42
N ILE A 474 -7.14 -16.55 18.30
CA ILE A 474 -7.88 -15.92 17.19
C ILE A 474 -8.81 -16.95 16.52
N THR A 475 -8.26 -18.12 16.18
CA THR A 475 -9.03 -19.24 15.61
C THR A 475 -10.13 -19.71 16.57
N ALA A 476 -9.85 -19.77 17.88
CA ALA A 476 -10.84 -20.12 18.89
C ALA A 476 -12.02 -19.12 18.93
N ASP A 477 -11.74 -17.82 18.89
CA ASP A 477 -12.78 -16.78 18.88
C ASP A 477 -13.63 -16.78 17.61
N LEU A 478 -13.05 -17.09 16.45
CA LEU A 478 -13.78 -17.11 15.18
C LEU A 478 -14.68 -18.35 15.04
N PHE A 479 -14.15 -19.53 15.34
CA PHE A 479 -14.80 -20.79 14.98
C PHE A 479 -15.45 -21.51 16.17
N PHE A 480 -15.08 -21.15 17.40
CA PHE A 480 -15.56 -21.80 18.62
C PHE A 480 -16.26 -20.81 19.57
N ALA A 481 -16.80 -19.72 19.03
CA ALA A 481 -17.52 -18.68 19.78
C ALA A 481 -18.80 -19.17 20.50
N SER A 482 -19.32 -20.34 20.18
CA SER A 482 -20.46 -20.98 20.87
C SER A 482 -20.06 -21.96 21.97
N HIS A 483 -18.78 -22.33 22.05
CA HIS A 483 -18.28 -23.34 22.98
C HIS A 483 -17.82 -22.70 24.29
N GLU A 484 -18.05 -23.38 25.42
CA GLU A 484 -17.59 -22.95 26.75
C GLU A 484 -16.37 -23.74 27.22
N ARG A 485 -16.06 -24.86 26.56
CA ARG A 485 -14.88 -25.70 26.79
C ARG A 485 -14.23 -26.09 25.47
N LEU A 486 -12.91 -26.09 25.43
CA LEU A 486 -12.09 -26.52 24.30
C LEU A 486 -10.88 -27.28 24.81
N TRP A 487 -10.35 -28.17 23.97
CA TRP A 487 -9.06 -28.80 24.17
C TRP A 487 -8.13 -28.35 23.07
N VAL A 488 -6.95 -27.89 23.46
CA VAL A 488 -5.87 -27.58 22.53
C VAL A 488 -4.85 -28.70 22.62
N LEU A 489 -4.52 -29.30 21.48
CA LEU A 489 -3.49 -30.32 21.32
C LEU A 489 -2.23 -29.65 20.83
N LYS A 490 -1.13 -29.84 21.54
CA LYS A 490 0.21 -29.40 21.18
C LYS A 490 0.88 -30.49 20.33
N ILE A 491 1.33 -30.14 19.14
CA ILE A 491 1.82 -31.07 18.13
C ILE A 491 3.25 -30.71 17.78
N SER A 492 4.14 -31.69 17.74
CA SER A 492 5.52 -31.50 17.27
C SER A 492 5.51 -31.34 15.75
N SER A 493 5.99 -30.19 15.26
CA SER A 493 6.05 -29.90 13.82
C SER A 493 6.98 -30.86 13.07
N SER A 494 8.07 -31.29 13.71
CA SER A 494 8.99 -32.29 13.13
C SER A 494 8.36 -33.68 13.08
N ALA A 495 7.61 -34.08 14.10
CA ALA A 495 6.91 -35.36 14.10
C ALA A 495 5.74 -35.39 13.10
N ALA A 496 5.00 -34.28 12.98
CA ALA A 496 3.90 -34.14 12.03
C ALA A 496 4.36 -34.17 10.57
N GLN A 497 5.57 -33.69 10.28
CA GLN A 497 6.21 -33.76 8.96
C GLN A 497 6.96 -35.09 8.72
N GLY A 498 6.86 -36.05 9.65
CA GLY A 498 7.42 -37.38 9.47
C GLY A 498 6.59 -38.25 8.52
N GLY A 499 7.24 -39.16 7.78
CA GLY A 499 6.57 -40.04 6.83
C GLY A 499 6.08 -39.29 5.59
N SER A 500 4.77 -39.34 5.32
CA SER A 500 4.11 -38.63 4.20
C SER A 500 3.55 -37.25 4.58
N GLY A 501 3.60 -36.88 5.87
CA GLY A 501 3.03 -35.63 6.36
C GLY A 501 3.79 -34.41 5.86
N ARG A 502 3.07 -33.37 5.44
CA ARG A 502 3.67 -32.09 5.03
C ARG A 502 2.89 -30.92 5.61
N LEU A 503 3.58 -30.07 6.37
CA LEU A 503 3.03 -28.79 6.80
C LEU A 503 3.16 -27.78 5.65
N VAL A 504 2.10 -27.02 5.40
CA VAL A 504 2.04 -25.99 4.38
C VAL A 504 1.42 -24.74 5.00
N ARG A 505 2.03 -23.57 4.80
CA ARG A 505 1.41 -22.29 5.14
C ARG A 505 0.58 -21.81 3.93
N PRO A 506 -0.74 -21.66 4.04
CA PRO A 506 -1.52 -21.01 2.99
C PRO A 506 -1.06 -19.56 2.83
N GLY A 507 -1.00 -19.08 1.58
CA GLY A 507 -0.66 -17.68 1.30
C GLY A 507 -1.67 -16.72 1.91
N GLY A 508 -1.19 -15.64 2.53
CA GLY A 508 -2.04 -14.60 3.11
C GLY A 508 -2.58 -14.85 4.52
N LEU A 509 -2.29 -16.00 5.16
CA LEU A 509 -2.73 -16.31 6.53
C LEU A 509 -1.54 -16.66 7.44
N PRO A 510 -0.78 -15.66 7.93
CA PRO A 510 0.33 -15.90 8.85
C PRO A 510 -0.18 -16.55 10.15
N GLY A 511 0.41 -17.67 10.53
CA GLY A 511 0.10 -18.43 11.75
C GLY A 511 -0.93 -19.55 11.58
N CYS A 512 -1.54 -19.68 10.41
CA CYS A 512 -2.29 -20.87 10.03
C CYS A 512 -1.36 -21.90 9.37
N ALA A 513 -1.40 -23.15 9.80
CA ALA A 513 -0.63 -24.24 9.20
C ALA A 513 -1.58 -25.37 8.79
N HIS A 514 -1.40 -25.93 7.59
CA HIS A 514 -2.19 -27.05 7.09
C HIS A 514 -1.31 -28.28 7.03
N LEU A 515 -1.71 -29.36 7.70
CA LEU A 515 -1.04 -30.64 7.61
C LEU A 515 -1.72 -31.50 6.54
N HIS A 516 -1.04 -31.67 5.42
CA HIS A 516 -1.45 -32.55 4.33
C HIS A 516 -0.84 -33.94 4.50
N GLN A 517 -1.61 -34.98 4.17
CA GLN A 517 -1.16 -36.39 4.15
C GLN A 517 -0.55 -36.91 5.47
N GLY A 518 -0.70 -36.15 6.56
CA GLY A 518 -0.23 -36.47 7.90
C GLY A 518 -1.37 -36.87 8.83
N LYS A 519 -1.00 -37.42 9.99
CA LYS A 519 -1.95 -37.93 11.00
C LYS A 519 -1.60 -37.36 12.37
N LEU A 520 -2.63 -37.03 13.15
CA LEU A 520 -2.45 -36.68 14.56
C LEU A 520 -2.68 -37.92 15.43
N GLY A 521 -1.88 -38.11 16.47
CA GLY A 521 -2.01 -39.26 17.37
C GLY A 521 -0.88 -39.32 18.39
N ALA A 522 -0.71 -40.46 19.06
CA ALA A 522 0.27 -40.65 20.13
C ALA A 522 1.73 -40.36 19.70
N GLY A 523 2.04 -40.48 18.40
CA GLY A 523 3.36 -40.18 17.85
C GLY A 523 3.63 -38.71 17.54
N THR A 524 2.61 -37.85 17.52
CA THR A 524 2.74 -36.44 17.10
C THR A 524 2.22 -35.44 18.14
N VAL A 525 1.24 -35.84 18.97
CA VAL A 525 0.69 -35.01 20.05
C VAL A 525 1.57 -35.12 21.29
N VAL A 526 2.14 -34.00 21.73
CA VAL A 526 3.08 -33.90 22.85
C VAL A 526 2.47 -33.26 24.10
N GLY A 527 1.23 -32.77 24.02
CA GLY A 527 0.50 -32.25 25.16
C GLY A 527 -0.95 -31.92 24.83
N ILE A 528 -1.80 -31.93 25.86
CA ILE A 528 -3.21 -31.54 25.76
C ILE A 528 -3.50 -30.55 26.90
N LYS A 529 -4.23 -29.48 26.62
CA LYS A 529 -4.72 -28.56 27.64
C LYS A 529 -6.19 -28.23 27.40
N GLU A 530 -6.98 -28.41 28.46
CA GLU A 530 -8.37 -27.94 28.51
C GLU A 530 -8.39 -26.45 28.84
N TYR A 531 -9.22 -25.69 28.12
CA TYR A 531 -9.58 -24.32 28.43
C TYR A 531 -11.08 -24.23 28.64
N GLY A 532 -11.48 -23.65 29.77
CA GLY A 532 -12.87 -23.30 30.06
C GLY A 532 -13.05 -21.79 30.06
N ARG A 533 -14.16 -21.31 29.52
CA ARG A 533 -14.52 -19.88 29.58
C ARG A 533 -15.94 -19.67 30.10
N VAL A 534 -16.16 -18.50 30.68
CA VAL A 534 -17.51 -18.02 30.98
C VAL A 534 -18.18 -17.55 29.69
N LYS A 535 -19.45 -17.88 29.50
CA LYS A 535 -20.26 -17.45 28.35
C LYS A 535 -20.16 -15.94 28.12
N GLY A 536 -19.79 -15.55 26.90
CA GLY A 536 -19.64 -14.15 26.49
C GLY A 536 -18.24 -13.54 26.69
N LYS A 537 -17.28 -14.26 27.30
CA LYS A 537 -15.86 -13.86 27.32
C LYS A 537 -15.15 -14.33 26.05
N ARG A 538 -14.18 -13.58 25.53
CA ARG A 538 -13.40 -14.03 24.36
C ARG A 538 -12.39 -15.10 24.77
N TRP A 539 -12.12 -16.04 23.88
CA TRP A 539 -11.07 -17.04 24.05
C TRP A 539 -9.69 -16.40 24.11
N ALA A 540 -9.45 -15.31 23.36
CA ALA A 540 -8.22 -14.54 23.47
C ALA A 540 -7.95 -14.04 24.91
N ASP A 541 -9.00 -13.62 25.63
CA ASP A 541 -8.84 -13.14 27.01
C ASP A 541 -8.54 -14.29 28.00
N VAL A 542 -9.03 -15.50 27.70
CA VAL A 542 -8.86 -16.71 28.53
C VAL A 542 -7.51 -17.40 28.29
N MET A 543 -7.02 -17.32 27.05
CA MET A 543 -5.76 -17.93 26.62
C MET A 543 -4.57 -16.94 26.68
N ALA A 544 -4.81 -15.69 27.08
CA ALA A 544 -3.79 -14.67 27.23
C ALA A 544 -2.74 -15.07 28.29
N PRO A 545 -1.47 -14.66 28.11
CA PRO A 545 -0.44 -14.80 29.13
C PRO A 545 -0.84 -14.13 30.44
N SER A 546 -0.78 -14.86 31.56
CA SER A 546 -0.90 -14.28 32.90
C SER A 546 0.42 -14.46 33.65
N GLY A 547 0.90 -13.37 34.24
CA GLY A 547 2.24 -13.30 34.84
C GLY A 547 2.51 -14.39 35.86
N THR A 548 3.71 -14.96 35.79
CA THR A 548 4.33 -16.04 36.61
C THR A 548 4.03 -17.49 36.24
N GLN A 549 3.13 -17.80 35.29
CA GLN A 549 3.03 -19.14 34.71
C GLN A 549 3.82 -19.24 33.39
N ARG A 550 4.53 -20.36 33.17
CA ARG A 550 5.06 -20.67 31.83
C ARG A 550 3.88 -20.78 30.88
N GLU A 551 3.87 -19.96 29.83
CA GLU A 551 2.83 -19.97 28.80
C GLU A 551 2.76 -21.37 28.16
N TRP A 552 1.55 -21.89 27.94
CA TRP A 552 1.36 -23.22 27.36
C TRP A 552 1.33 -23.18 25.82
N LEU A 553 0.83 -22.07 25.28
CA LEU A 553 0.98 -21.66 23.89
C LEU A 553 2.32 -20.94 23.79
N VAL A 554 3.29 -21.55 23.14
CA VAL A 554 4.67 -21.05 23.02
C VAL A 554 5.12 -21.21 21.59
N ASP A 555 5.56 -20.13 20.98
CA ASP A 555 6.35 -20.19 19.76
C ASP A 555 7.81 -20.39 20.18
N GLU A 556 8.22 -21.64 20.39
CA GLU A 556 9.63 -21.95 20.64
C GLU A 556 10.43 -21.74 19.35
N ASP A 557 10.80 -20.49 19.08
CA ASP A 557 11.78 -20.04 18.08
C ASP A 557 12.44 -18.69 18.46
N GLN A 558 12.44 -18.30 19.75
CA GLN A 558 13.22 -17.17 20.29
C GLN A 558 14.29 -17.59 21.29
#